data_AF-H3BBJ0-F1
#
_entry.id   AF-H3BBJ0-F1
#
_cell.length_a   1.000
_cell.length_b   1.000
_cell.length_c   1.000
_cell.angle_alpha   90.00
_cell.angle_beta   90.00
_cell.angle_gamma   90.00
#
_symmetry.space_group_name_H-M   'P 1'
#
loop_
_entity.id
_entity.type
_entity.pdbx_description
1 polymer ?
#
loop_
_entity_poly.entity_id
_entity_poly.type
_entity_poly.pdbx_seq_one_letter_code
_entity_poly.pdbx_strand_id
1 'polypeptide(L)'
;MLHYFLLICLLVVSDAVPIDIDKTKVKDVPPVEAEKIETPDTGLYYDRYLREVIDVLETDKHFREKLQTANLEEIKSGKLSKELDLVSHHVRTKLDELKRQEVARLRMLIRAKMDAQQELGVDHQALLKQFQHLNHHNPDTFEPKDLDMLIKTATNDLENYDQERHEEFKNYEMKKEHERREYLKTLDEEKRKEEETRYEEMRKKHSEHPKVNHPGSKDQLKEVWEETDGLDPNDFDPKTFFKLHDTNSDGFLDEQELEALFTKELAKVYDPKNEEDDMAEMEEERLRMREHVMNEVDINKDRLITMEEFLKATEKKEFLEPDSWETLDKQQLFTEEELKEFEQHISNQENELQKKAEDLNKQREELQRQQDELQAQKEELQQVVQQMEQKKIQQGLPPSGPNGELKFHPPGEQSVQNVDPHPVGGNLPLTGGHMPVQEVQKEGATGAEQSNLHP
;
A
#
# COMPACT_ATOMS: atom_id res chain seq x y z
N MET A 1 -23.89 -74.18 -37.43
CA MET A 1 -24.02 -73.33 -36.22
C MET A 1 -22.86 -73.47 -35.22
N LEU A 2 -21.69 -74.00 -35.62
CA LEU A 2 -20.46 -73.96 -34.79
C LEU A 2 -19.24 -73.42 -35.56
N HIS A 3 -19.40 -73.01 -36.82
CA HIS A 3 -18.31 -72.50 -37.67
C HIS A 3 -18.47 -71.00 -38.00
N TYR A 4 -19.64 -70.41 -37.74
CA TYR A 4 -19.86 -68.96 -37.82
C TYR A 4 -19.53 -68.21 -36.51
N PHE A 5 -19.44 -68.93 -35.38
CA PHE A 5 -19.07 -68.34 -34.09
C PHE A 5 -17.54 -68.29 -33.89
N LEU A 6 -16.78 -69.14 -34.58
CA LEU A 6 -15.32 -69.22 -34.47
C LEU A 6 -14.58 -68.18 -35.35
N LEU A 7 -15.28 -67.54 -36.29
CA LEU A 7 -14.71 -66.55 -37.20
C LEU A 7 -14.95 -65.10 -36.76
N ILE A 8 -15.82 -64.86 -35.76
CA ILE A 8 -16.08 -63.54 -35.17
C ILE A 8 -15.21 -63.29 -33.93
N CYS A 9 -14.76 -64.33 -33.23
CA CYS A 9 -13.78 -64.19 -32.14
C CYS A 9 -12.34 -63.91 -32.61
N LEU A 10 -12.06 -63.99 -33.92
CA LEU A 10 -10.73 -63.75 -34.50
C LEU A 10 -10.53 -62.33 -35.06
N LEU A 11 -11.51 -61.42 -34.89
CA LEU A 11 -11.44 -60.03 -35.38
C LEU A 11 -11.52 -58.96 -34.28
N VAL A 12 -11.30 -59.30 -33.00
CA VAL A 12 -11.25 -58.32 -31.88
C VAL A 12 -9.95 -58.42 -31.07
N VAL A 13 -8.81 -58.59 -31.74
CA VAL A 13 -7.49 -58.38 -31.11
C VAL A 13 -6.57 -57.70 -32.11
N SER A 14 -6.77 -56.42 -32.35
CA SER A 14 -5.80 -55.52 -33.00
C SER A 14 -6.18 -54.08 -32.67
N ASP A 15 -5.81 -53.65 -31.47
CA ASP A 15 -5.25 -52.31 -31.20
C ASP A 15 -4.63 -52.34 -29.80
N ALA A 16 -3.53 -53.08 -29.70
CA ALA A 16 -2.55 -52.91 -28.64
C ALA A 16 -1.20 -52.71 -29.33
N VAL A 17 -0.76 -51.45 -29.42
CA VAL A 17 0.57 -51.10 -29.90
C VAL A 17 1.58 -51.63 -28.86
N PRO A 18 2.59 -52.41 -29.26
CA PRO A 18 3.65 -52.82 -28.35
C PRO A 18 4.59 -51.64 -28.13
N ILE A 19 4.58 -51.06 -26.93
CA ILE A 19 5.64 -50.14 -26.49
C ILE A 19 6.84 -51.01 -26.10
N ASP A 20 7.84 -51.01 -26.98
CA ASP A 20 9.17 -51.57 -26.74
C ASP A 20 9.85 -50.74 -25.62
N ILE A 21 10.02 -51.33 -24.44
CA ILE A 21 10.72 -50.67 -23.32
C ILE A 21 12.21 -50.90 -23.51
N ASP A 22 12.85 -50.06 -24.32
CA ASP A 22 14.30 -50.00 -24.40
C ASP A 22 14.87 -49.40 -23.11
N LYS A 23 15.33 -50.27 -22.21
CA LYS A 23 16.05 -49.93 -20.98
C LYS A 23 17.48 -49.53 -21.31
N THR A 24 17.73 -48.38 -21.93
CA THR A 24 18.99 -47.63 -21.76
C THR A 24 18.93 -46.24 -22.43
N LYS A 25 18.48 -45.23 -21.68
CA LYS A 25 18.95 -43.84 -21.80
C LYS A 25 18.39 -43.02 -20.65
N VAL A 26 19.22 -42.80 -19.63
CA VAL A 26 19.02 -41.77 -18.63
C VAL A 26 19.16 -40.43 -19.36
N LYS A 27 18.04 -39.75 -19.60
CA LYS A 27 18.02 -38.31 -19.81
C LYS A 27 17.64 -37.72 -18.46
N ASP A 28 18.55 -36.96 -17.88
CA ASP A 28 18.30 -36.13 -16.71
C ASP A 28 17.04 -35.30 -16.94
N VAL A 29 16.01 -35.59 -16.15
CA VAL A 29 14.83 -34.73 -16.08
C VAL A 29 15.26 -33.54 -15.21
N PRO A 30 15.18 -32.30 -15.71
CA PRO A 30 15.39 -31.14 -14.83
C PRO A 30 14.32 -31.17 -13.72
N PRO A 31 14.63 -30.64 -12.52
CA PRO A 31 13.67 -30.60 -11.44
C PRO A 31 12.40 -29.89 -11.93
N VAL A 32 11.25 -30.52 -11.69
CA VAL A 32 9.94 -29.90 -11.86
C VAL A 32 9.96 -28.65 -11.00
N GLU A 33 10.00 -27.48 -11.63
CA GLU A 33 9.67 -26.22 -10.99
C GLU A 33 8.28 -26.40 -10.41
N ALA A 34 8.15 -26.28 -9.09
CA ALA A 34 6.84 -26.22 -8.47
C ALA A 34 6.07 -25.10 -9.17
N GLU A 35 4.95 -25.44 -9.80
CA GLU A 35 3.99 -24.44 -10.27
C GLU A 35 3.72 -23.50 -9.10
N LYS A 36 4.10 -22.23 -9.26
CA LYS A 36 3.78 -21.21 -8.27
C LYS A 36 2.27 -21.11 -8.23
N ILE A 37 1.68 -21.53 -7.12
CA ILE A 37 0.30 -21.18 -6.78
C ILE A 37 0.31 -19.65 -6.68
N GLU A 38 -0.38 -18.97 -7.60
CA GLU A 38 -0.58 -17.53 -7.44
C GLU A 38 -1.53 -17.36 -6.25
N THR A 39 -0.97 -16.97 -5.10
CA THR A 39 -1.80 -16.61 -3.95
C THR A 39 -2.67 -15.39 -4.32
N PRO A 40 -3.87 -15.23 -3.75
CA PRO A 40 -4.72 -14.06 -4.03
C PRO A 40 -4.05 -12.73 -3.62
N ASP A 41 -4.39 -11.63 -4.29
CA ASP A 41 -3.97 -10.28 -3.85
C ASP A 41 -4.82 -9.80 -2.70
N THR A 42 -4.17 -9.64 -1.54
CA THR A 42 -4.80 -9.25 -0.28
C THR A 42 -5.20 -7.77 -0.26
N GLY A 43 -4.85 -6.99 -1.28
CA GLY A 43 -5.16 -5.56 -1.39
C GLY A 43 -4.23 -4.65 -0.57
N LEU A 44 -3.31 -5.23 0.21
CA LEU A 44 -2.34 -4.49 1.00
C LEU A 44 -1.22 -3.91 0.12
N TYR A 45 -0.78 -2.67 0.37
CA TYR A 45 0.31 -2.03 -0.39
C TYR A 45 1.69 -2.72 -0.23
N TYR A 46 1.80 -3.67 0.71
CA TYR A 46 2.96 -4.52 0.96
C TYR A 46 2.64 -6.01 0.79
N ASP A 47 1.50 -6.35 0.17
CA ASP A 47 1.07 -7.73 -0.12
C ASP A 47 2.20 -8.55 -0.76
N ARG A 48 2.87 -7.98 -1.77
CA ARG A 48 4.01 -8.63 -2.42
C ARG A 48 5.11 -9.03 -1.44
N TYR A 49 5.47 -8.15 -0.51
CA TYR A 49 6.49 -8.45 0.51
C TYR A 49 6.00 -9.52 1.49
N LEU A 50 4.73 -9.45 1.91
CA LEU A 50 4.10 -10.46 2.75
C LEU A 50 4.17 -11.85 2.10
N ARG A 51 3.77 -11.96 0.83
CA ARG A 51 3.82 -13.21 0.05
C ARG A 51 5.22 -13.73 -0.15
N GLU A 52 6.16 -12.88 -0.58
CA GLU A 52 7.55 -13.29 -0.77
C GLU A 52 8.17 -13.81 0.54
N VAL A 53 7.81 -13.24 1.68
CA VAL A 53 8.20 -13.75 3.01
C VAL A 53 7.56 -15.11 3.30
N ILE A 54 6.26 -15.27 3.06
CA ILE A 54 5.55 -16.55 3.24
C ILE A 54 6.14 -17.64 2.34
N ASP A 55 6.31 -17.38 1.05
CA ASP A 55 6.91 -18.30 0.07
C ASP A 55 8.27 -18.80 0.56
N VAL A 56 9.12 -17.89 1.04
CA VAL A 56 10.45 -18.25 1.55
C VAL A 56 10.34 -19.09 2.82
N LEU A 57 9.43 -18.75 3.74
CA LEU A 57 9.19 -19.52 4.96
C LEU A 57 8.65 -20.92 4.67
N GLU A 58 7.76 -21.07 3.69
CA GLU A 58 7.21 -22.34 3.29
C GLU A 58 8.24 -23.28 2.66
N THR A 59 9.37 -22.77 2.15
CA THR A 59 10.45 -23.66 1.67
C THR A 59 11.08 -24.49 2.79
N ASP A 60 10.93 -24.08 4.06
CA ASP A 60 11.33 -24.87 5.22
C ASP A 60 10.21 -25.82 5.65
N LYS A 61 10.49 -27.13 5.60
CA LYS A 61 9.49 -28.17 5.91
C LYS A 61 8.93 -28.04 7.34
N HIS A 62 9.79 -27.78 8.33
CA HIS A 62 9.36 -27.67 9.72
C HIS A 62 8.47 -26.45 9.91
N PHE A 63 8.87 -25.31 9.33
CA PHE A 63 8.09 -24.09 9.42
C PHE A 63 6.74 -24.21 8.69
N ARG A 64 6.72 -24.84 7.49
CA ARG A 64 5.48 -25.09 6.73
C ARG A 64 4.47 -25.92 7.53
N GLU A 65 4.91 -27.00 8.18
CA GLU A 65 4.04 -27.83 9.03
C GLU A 65 3.46 -27.02 10.20
N LYS A 66 4.26 -26.12 10.79
CA LYS A 66 3.80 -25.19 11.84
C LYS A 66 2.81 -24.17 11.32
N LEU A 67 3.05 -23.60 10.15
CA LEU A 67 2.17 -22.64 9.50
C LEU A 67 0.79 -23.26 9.20
N GLN A 68 0.76 -24.49 8.66
CA GLN A 68 -0.48 -25.19 8.30
C GLN A 68 -1.28 -25.69 9.51
N THR A 69 -0.64 -25.89 10.67
CA THR A 69 -1.31 -26.41 11.88
C THR A 69 -1.60 -25.34 12.92
N ALA A 70 -1.02 -24.15 12.78
CA ALA A 70 -1.28 -23.03 13.68
C ALA A 70 -2.69 -22.50 13.48
N ASN A 71 -3.40 -22.25 14.59
CA ASN A 71 -4.66 -21.51 14.54
C ASN A 71 -4.37 -20.00 14.48
N LEU A 72 -5.38 -19.23 14.07
CA LEU A 72 -5.29 -17.78 13.93
C LEU A 72 -4.80 -17.10 15.23
N GLU A 73 -5.28 -17.55 16.39
CA GLU A 73 -4.85 -17.02 17.69
C GLU A 73 -3.36 -17.25 17.99
N GLU A 74 -2.82 -18.42 17.64
CA GLU A 74 -1.39 -18.71 17.81
C GLU A 74 -0.53 -17.88 16.87
N ILE A 75 -1.01 -17.63 15.65
CA ILE A 75 -0.38 -16.74 14.67
C ILE A 75 -0.34 -15.30 15.21
N LYS A 76 -1.48 -14.78 15.69
CA LYS A 76 -1.57 -13.43 16.29
C LYS A 76 -0.75 -13.28 17.57
N SER A 77 -0.61 -14.34 18.36
CA SER A 77 0.12 -14.32 19.64
C SER A 77 1.65 -14.19 19.52
N GLY A 78 2.20 -14.31 18.30
CA GLY A 78 3.63 -14.28 18.04
C GLY A 78 4.36 -15.58 18.40
N LYS A 79 3.61 -16.67 18.63
CA LYS A 79 4.17 -18.00 18.88
C LYS A 79 4.88 -18.54 17.63
N LEU A 80 4.26 -18.36 16.46
CA LEU A 80 4.82 -18.77 15.17
C LEU A 80 6.16 -18.07 14.88
N SER A 81 6.27 -16.79 15.23
CA SER A 81 7.47 -16.01 14.96
C SER A 81 8.72 -16.54 15.67
N LYS A 82 8.56 -17.22 16.81
CA LYS A 82 9.67 -17.86 17.55
C LYS A 82 10.24 -19.09 16.84
N GLU A 83 9.44 -19.76 16.00
CA GLU A 83 9.88 -20.91 15.23
C GLU A 83 10.91 -20.50 14.15
N LEU A 84 11.00 -19.21 13.83
CA LEU A 84 11.99 -18.64 12.90
C LEU A 84 13.45 -18.89 13.33
N ASP A 85 13.69 -19.10 14.64
CA ASP A 85 15.03 -19.45 15.14
C ASP A 85 15.46 -20.87 14.78
N LEU A 86 14.52 -21.75 14.44
CA LEU A 86 14.76 -23.14 14.06
C LEU A 86 14.87 -23.34 12.55
N VAL A 87 14.57 -22.30 11.78
CA VAL A 87 14.58 -22.30 10.32
C VAL A 87 16.02 -22.35 9.79
N SER A 88 16.21 -23.01 8.64
CA SER A 88 17.54 -23.13 8.03
C SER A 88 18.21 -21.78 7.70
N HIS A 89 19.55 -21.76 7.74
CA HIS A 89 20.33 -20.55 7.42
C HIS A 89 20.04 -19.98 6.03
N HIS A 90 19.76 -20.83 5.05
CA HIS A 90 19.44 -20.40 3.68
C HIS A 90 18.15 -19.58 3.62
N VAL A 91 17.12 -20.03 4.35
CA VAL A 91 15.84 -19.32 4.46
C VAL A 91 16.04 -18.00 5.21
N ARG A 92 16.79 -18.01 6.32
CA ARG A 92 17.17 -16.77 7.03
C ARG A 92 17.86 -15.75 6.12
N THR A 93 18.83 -16.20 5.32
CA THR A 93 19.57 -15.32 4.39
C THR A 93 18.64 -14.69 3.34
N LYS A 94 17.68 -15.46 2.83
CA LYS A 94 16.68 -14.96 1.88
C LYS A 94 15.73 -13.95 2.53
N LEU A 95 15.27 -14.21 3.75
CA LEU A 95 14.41 -13.26 4.49
C LEU A 95 15.14 -11.94 4.77
N ASP A 96 16.42 -12.00 5.13
CA ASP A 96 17.26 -10.80 5.28
C ASP A 96 17.35 -10.00 3.98
N GLU A 97 17.46 -10.69 2.83
CA GLU A 97 17.47 -10.05 1.52
C GLU A 97 16.13 -9.39 1.18
N LEU A 98 15.01 -10.08 1.39
CA LEU A 98 13.67 -9.52 1.18
C LEU A 98 13.44 -8.28 2.03
N LYS A 99 13.84 -8.32 3.31
CA LYS A 99 13.74 -7.14 4.19
C LYS A 99 14.53 -5.95 3.66
N ARG A 100 15.77 -6.16 3.21
CA ARG A 100 16.59 -5.08 2.62
C ARG A 100 15.95 -4.51 1.35
N GLN A 101 15.36 -5.36 0.52
CA GLN A 101 14.65 -4.94 -0.69
C GLN A 101 13.41 -4.11 -0.35
N GLU A 102 12.61 -4.53 0.63
CA GLU A 102 11.43 -3.78 1.07
C GLU A 102 11.81 -2.43 1.69
N VAL A 103 12.82 -2.40 2.57
CA VAL A 103 13.34 -1.14 3.13
C VAL A 103 13.84 -0.21 2.02
N ALA A 104 14.52 -0.73 0.99
CA ALA A 104 14.96 0.06 -0.16
C ALA A 104 13.78 0.63 -0.96
N ARG A 105 12.74 -0.17 -1.20
CA ARG A 105 11.49 0.26 -1.85
C ARG A 105 10.82 1.40 -1.07
N LEU A 106 10.66 1.25 0.24
CA LEU A 106 10.05 2.26 1.10
C LEU A 106 10.86 3.57 1.13
N ARG A 107 12.19 3.48 1.13
CA ARG A 107 13.07 4.66 1.00
C ARG A 107 12.89 5.36 -0.35
N MET A 108 12.71 4.62 -1.43
CA MET A 108 12.42 5.19 -2.74
C MET A 108 11.07 5.91 -2.77
N LEU A 109 10.02 5.32 -2.18
CA LEU A 109 8.70 5.95 -2.07
C LEU A 109 8.74 7.24 -1.26
N ILE A 110 9.44 7.24 -0.11
CA ILE A 110 9.66 8.44 0.70
C ILE A 110 10.36 9.52 -0.13
N ARG A 111 11.43 9.15 -0.85
CA ARG A 111 12.18 10.09 -1.68
C ARG A 111 11.32 10.69 -2.78
N ALA A 112 10.53 9.87 -3.48
CA ALA A 112 9.62 10.33 -4.53
C ALA A 112 8.57 11.31 -3.97
N LYS A 113 8.01 11.02 -2.79
CA LYS A 113 7.07 11.90 -2.09
C LYS A 113 7.72 13.25 -1.72
N MET A 114 8.96 13.23 -1.22
CA MET A 114 9.71 14.45 -0.89
C MET A 114 10.05 15.28 -2.12
N ASP A 115 10.49 14.65 -3.20
CA ASP A 115 10.82 15.33 -4.46
C ASP A 115 9.55 16.00 -5.05
N ALA A 116 8.38 15.38 -4.91
CA ALA A 116 7.09 15.95 -5.30
C ALA A 116 6.64 17.14 -4.40
N GLN A 117 6.91 17.07 -3.09
CA GLN A 117 6.49 18.09 -2.12
C GLN A 117 7.54 19.19 -1.87
N GLN A 118 8.72 19.14 -2.50
CA GLN A 118 9.86 20.05 -2.30
C GLN A 118 10.26 20.23 -0.81
N GLU A 119 10.04 19.22 0.04
CA GLU A 119 10.38 19.27 1.45
C GLU A 119 11.87 18.94 1.67
N LEU A 120 12.70 19.98 1.75
CA LEU A 120 14.12 19.85 2.08
C LEU A 120 14.31 19.63 3.59
N GLY A 121 14.98 18.52 3.97
CA GLY A 121 15.49 18.32 5.34
C GLY A 121 14.70 17.38 6.25
N VAL A 122 13.73 16.63 5.73
CA VAL A 122 12.99 15.63 6.53
C VAL A 122 13.83 14.37 6.73
N ASP A 123 13.89 13.88 7.97
CA ASP A 123 14.60 12.65 8.34
C ASP A 123 13.89 11.43 7.73
N HIS A 124 14.55 10.78 6.77
CA HIS A 124 14.03 9.58 6.11
C HIS A 124 13.78 8.45 7.11
N GLN A 125 14.59 8.39 8.18
CA GLN A 125 14.45 7.40 9.23
C GLN A 125 13.20 7.65 10.10
N ALA A 126 12.80 8.92 10.26
CA ALA A 126 11.57 9.27 10.95
C ALA A 126 10.33 8.91 10.11
N LEU A 127 10.38 9.11 8.79
CA LEU A 127 9.28 8.76 7.89
C LEU A 127 9.10 7.24 7.75
N LEU A 128 10.18 6.45 7.81
CA LEU A 128 10.06 4.99 7.82
C LEU A 128 9.24 4.45 9.01
N LYS A 129 9.07 5.23 10.09
CA LYS A 129 8.23 4.84 11.24
C LYS A 129 6.75 4.75 10.90
N GLN A 130 6.30 5.36 9.80
CA GLN A 130 4.91 5.26 9.35
C GLN A 130 4.55 3.85 8.84
N PHE A 131 5.55 3.08 8.41
CA PHE A 131 5.37 1.72 7.92
C PHE A 131 5.47 0.74 9.09
N GLN A 132 4.33 0.22 9.52
CA GLN A 132 4.21 -0.57 10.75
C GLN A 132 4.59 -2.03 10.57
N HIS A 133 4.62 -2.54 9.33
CA HIS A 133 4.86 -3.95 8.99
C HIS A 133 6.34 -4.38 9.05
N LEU A 134 7.26 -3.50 9.43
CA LEU A 134 8.70 -3.80 9.53
C LEU A 134 9.41 -3.08 10.67
N ASN A 135 10.46 -3.71 11.21
CA ASN A 135 11.34 -3.04 12.17
C ASN A 135 12.40 -2.19 11.46
N HIS A 136 12.15 -0.88 11.38
CA HIS A 136 13.07 0.09 10.78
C HIS A 136 14.34 0.38 11.61
N HIS A 137 14.43 -0.06 12.87
CA HIS A 137 15.64 0.10 13.69
C HIS A 137 16.75 -0.89 13.32
N ASN A 138 16.38 -2.02 12.72
CA ASN A 138 17.31 -3.01 12.19
C ASN A 138 16.93 -3.28 10.73
N PRO A 139 17.47 -2.55 9.74
CA PRO A 139 17.07 -2.71 8.34
C PRO A 139 17.66 -3.95 7.65
N ASP A 140 18.69 -4.58 8.23
CA ASP A 140 19.55 -5.53 7.51
C ASP A 140 19.23 -7.00 7.79
N THR A 141 18.66 -7.32 8.96
CA THR A 141 18.33 -8.69 9.38
C THR A 141 16.85 -8.85 9.70
N PHE A 142 16.23 -9.91 9.21
CA PHE A 142 14.84 -10.28 9.46
C PHE A 142 14.76 -11.16 10.71
N GLU A 143 14.27 -10.57 11.80
CA GLU A 143 14.16 -11.19 13.12
C GLU A 143 12.76 -11.75 13.38
N PRO A 144 12.59 -12.62 14.41
CA PRO A 144 11.27 -13.04 14.88
C PRO A 144 10.31 -11.85 15.10
N LYS A 145 10.84 -10.71 15.55
CA LYS A 145 10.05 -9.49 15.75
C LYS A 145 9.51 -8.93 14.43
N ASP A 146 10.24 -9.04 13.32
CA ASP A 146 9.76 -8.58 12.02
C ASP A 146 8.60 -9.42 11.53
N LEU A 147 8.69 -10.75 11.68
CA LEU A 147 7.60 -11.65 11.33
C LEU A 147 6.36 -11.41 12.20
N ASP A 148 6.56 -11.19 13.50
CA ASP A 148 5.47 -10.82 14.42
C ASP A 148 4.81 -9.48 14.04
N MET A 149 5.59 -8.45 13.68
CA MET A 149 5.07 -7.17 13.20
C MET A 149 4.33 -7.33 11.88
N LEU A 150 4.92 -8.02 10.90
CA LEU A 150 4.33 -8.26 9.58
C LEU A 150 2.99 -8.99 9.70
N ILE A 151 2.93 -10.07 10.48
CA ILE A 151 1.70 -10.82 10.72
C ILE A 151 0.65 -9.96 11.42
N LYS A 152 1.01 -9.24 12.48
CA LYS A 152 0.06 -8.41 13.24
C LYS A 152 -0.48 -7.26 12.40
N THR A 153 0.38 -6.56 11.67
CA THR A 153 -0.02 -5.47 10.78
C THR A 153 -0.86 -6.02 9.64
N ALA A 154 -0.46 -7.10 8.97
CA ALA A 154 -1.27 -7.72 7.92
C ALA A 154 -2.64 -8.17 8.45
N THR A 155 -2.69 -8.80 9.63
CA THR A 155 -3.96 -9.19 10.26
C THR A 155 -4.84 -7.98 10.55
N ASN A 156 -4.30 -6.93 11.15
CA ASN A 156 -5.06 -5.75 11.52
C ASN A 156 -5.51 -4.96 10.29
N ASP A 157 -4.64 -4.77 9.31
CA ASP A 157 -4.95 -4.08 8.07
C ASP A 157 -6.00 -4.87 7.30
N LEU A 158 -5.92 -6.21 7.23
CA LEU A 158 -6.93 -7.04 6.56
C LEU A 158 -8.28 -7.06 7.28
N GLU A 159 -8.30 -6.96 8.61
CA GLU A 159 -9.53 -6.85 9.40
C GLU A 159 -10.21 -5.49 9.22
N ASN A 160 -9.44 -4.42 9.01
CA ASN A 160 -9.97 -3.07 8.83
C ASN A 160 -10.04 -2.63 7.37
N TYR A 161 -9.51 -3.41 6.42
CA TYR A 161 -9.38 -3.03 5.01
C TYR A 161 -10.71 -2.58 4.43
N ASP A 162 -11.74 -3.39 4.62
CA ASP A 162 -13.09 -3.13 4.18
C ASP A 162 -13.63 -1.83 4.80
N GLN A 163 -13.46 -1.65 6.11
CA GLN A 163 -13.89 -0.43 6.81
C GLN A 163 -13.17 0.82 6.31
N GLU A 164 -11.85 0.77 6.15
CA GLU A 164 -11.06 1.90 5.63
C GLU A 164 -11.52 2.28 4.23
N ARG A 165 -11.84 1.29 3.39
CA ARG A 165 -12.41 1.51 2.05
C ARG A 165 -13.78 2.19 2.08
N HIS A 166 -14.68 1.74 2.96
CA HIS A 166 -15.98 2.41 3.19
C HIS A 166 -15.79 3.86 3.64
N GLU A 167 -14.82 4.13 4.51
CA GLU A 167 -14.49 5.48 4.97
C GLU A 167 -13.90 6.36 3.86
N GLU A 168 -13.02 5.80 3.02
CA GLU A 168 -12.48 6.47 1.83
C GLU A 168 -13.58 6.82 0.83
N PHE A 169 -14.49 5.89 0.53
CA PHE A 169 -15.62 6.12 -0.36
C PHE A 169 -16.60 7.16 0.20
N LYS A 170 -16.88 7.10 1.51
CA LYS A 170 -17.67 8.14 2.19
C LYS A 170 -17.03 9.52 2.07
N ASN A 171 -15.71 9.62 2.25
CA ASN A 171 -14.97 10.87 2.06
C ASN A 171 -15.01 11.35 0.60
N TYR A 172 -14.95 10.43 -0.36
CA TYR A 172 -15.10 10.72 -1.79
C TYR A 172 -16.48 11.35 -2.08
N GLU A 173 -17.55 10.76 -1.58
CA GLU A 173 -18.92 11.27 -1.78
C GLU A 173 -19.14 12.62 -1.07
N MET A 174 -18.59 12.80 0.15
CA MET A 174 -18.61 14.11 0.83
C MET A 174 -17.84 15.17 0.05
N LYS A 175 -16.69 14.82 -0.53
CA LYS A 175 -15.89 15.73 -1.35
C LYS A 175 -16.64 16.15 -2.61
N LYS A 176 -17.27 15.20 -3.30
CA LYS A 176 -18.08 15.45 -4.50
C LYS A 176 -19.26 16.38 -4.20
N GLU A 177 -19.97 16.17 -3.10
CA GLU A 177 -21.05 17.08 -2.68
C GLU A 177 -20.50 18.46 -2.26
N HIS A 178 -19.36 18.53 -1.57
CA HIS A 178 -18.71 19.80 -1.24
C HIS A 178 -18.36 20.60 -2.50
N GLU A 179 -17.70 19.98 -3.48
CA GLU A 179 -17.36 20.61 -4.77
C GLU A 179 -18.61 21.08 -5.51
N ARG A 180 -19.69 20.30 -5.49
CA ARG A 180 -20.99 20.69 -6.04
C ARG A 180 -21.54 21.95 -5.36
N ARG A 181 -21.52 22.00 -4.03
CA ARG A 181 -22.00 23.15 -3.24
C ARG A 181 -21.17 24.40 -3.51
N GLU A 182 -19.84 24.28 -3.56
CA GLU A 182 -18.95 25.39 -3.91
C GLU A 182 -19.21 25.88 -5.34
N TYR A 183 -19.36 24.98 -6.31
CA TYR A 183 -19.71 25.35 -7.68
C TYR A 183 -21.04 26.11 -7.75
N LEU A 184 -22.09 25.63 -7.08
CA LEU A 184 -23.40 26.29 -7.04
C LEU A 184 -23.35 27.71 -6.41
N LYS A 185 -22.44 27.95 -5.47
CA LYS A 185 -22.21 29.28 -4.88
C LYS A 185 -21.61 30.27 -5.88
N THR A 186 -20.86 29.80 -6.88
CA THR A 186 -20.29 30.66 -7.93
C THR A 186 -21.29 31.08 -9.01
N LEU A 187 -22.44 30.41 -9.08
CA LEU A 187 -23.45 30.62 -10.10
C LEU A 187 -24.54 31.62 -9.71
N ASP A 188 -25.04 32.34 -10.70
CA ASP A 188 -26.25 33.16 -10.60
C ASP A 188 -27.50 32.29 -10.41
N GLU A 189 -28.57 32.88 -9.88
CA GLU A 189 -29.79 32.15 -9.47
C GLU A 189 -30.42 31.29 -10.59
N GLU A 190 -30.48 31.82 -11.82
CA GLU A 190 -31.05 31.10 -12.96
C GLU A 190 -30.24 29.85 -13.32
N LYS A 191 -28.91 30.00 -13.38
CA LYS A 191 -27.98 28.90 -13.67
C LYS A 191 -27.94 27.88 -12.53
N ARG A 192 -28.00 28.33 -11.28
CA ARG A 192 -28.03 27.44 -10.11
C ARG A 192 -29.23 26.49 -10.20
N LYS A 193 -30.40 27.02 -10.52
CA LYS A 193 -31.62 26.22 -10.69
C LYS A 193 -31.54 25.25 -11.87
N GLU A 194 -30.93 25.66 -12.98
CA GLU A 194 -30.69 24.78 -14.14
C GLU A 194 -29.78 23.61 -13.76
N GLU A 195 -28.67 23.86 -13.07
CA GLU A 195 -27.75 22.81 -12.62
C GLU A 195 -28.36 21.89 -11.57
N GLU A 196 -29.17 22.42 -10.64
CA GLU A 196 -29.93 21.59 -9.69
C GLU A 196 -30.91 20.66 -10.40
N THR A 197 -31.63 21.17 -11.42
CA THR A 197 -32.56 20.37 -12.21
C THR A 197 -31.80 19.29 -12.99
N ARG A 198 -30.68 19.64 -13.62
CA ARG A 198 -29.82 18.67 -14.33
C ARG A 198 -29.32 17.60 -13.37
N TYR A 199 -28.89 17.96 -12.16
CA TYR A 199 -28.43 17.00 -11.16
C TYR A 199 -29.54 16.03 -10.74
N GLU A 200 -30.76 16.52 -10.51
CA GLU A 200 -31.93 15.67 -10.22
C GLU A 200 -32.27 14.73 -11.39
N GLU A 201 -32.19 15.22 -12.63
CA GLU A 201 -32.39 14.41 -13.84
C GLU A 201 -31.34 13.30 -13.96
N MET A 202 -30.06 13.60 -13.69
CA MET A 202 -28.97 12.62 -13.72
C MET A 202 -29.17 11.55 -12.64
N ARG A 203 -29.49 11.96 -11.40
CA ARG A 203 -29.80 11.01 -10.31
C ARG A 203 -30.97 10.10 -10.65
N LYS A 204 -32.03 10.68 -11.23
CA LYS A 204 -33.20 9.90 -11.65
C LYS A 204 -32.83 8.90 -12.75
N LYS A 205 -32.06 9.34 -13.75
CA LYS A 205 -31.59 8.47 -14.83
C LYS A 205 -30.77 7.29 -14.30
N HIS A 206 -29.86 7.55 -13.36
CA HIS A 206 -29.08 6.50 -12.70
C HIS A 206 -29.95 5.52 -11.90
N SER A 207 -30.96 6.02 -11.17
CA SER A 207 -31.89 5.17 -10.41
C SER A 207 -32.79 4.27 -11.28
N GLU A 208 -32.92 4.59 -12.57
CA GLU A 208 -33.72 3.85 -13.54
C GLU A 208 -32.89 2.74 -14.20
N HIS A 209 -32.59 1.69 -13.43
CA HIS A 209 -31.85 0.52 -13.88
C HIS A 209 -32.69 -0.77 -13.81
N PRO A 210 -32.34 -1.84 -14.56
CA PRO A 210 -32.91 -3.17 -14.37
C PRO A 210 -32.71 -3.66 -12.93
N LYS A 211 -33.59 -4.56 -12.48
CA LYS A 211 -33.47 -5.13 -11.13
C LYS A 211 -32.13 -5.86 -10.97
N VAL A 212 -31.41 -5.50 -9.92
CA VAL A 212 -30.19 -6.17 -9.48
C VAL A 212 -30.58 -7.36 -8.60
N ASN A 213 -29.99 -8.52 -8.86
CA ASN A 213 -30.21 -9.70 -8.05
C ASN A 213 -29.44 -9.59 -6.72
N HIS A 214 -29.91 -10.29 -5.71
CA HIS A 214 -29.20 -10.34 -4.43
C HIS A 214 -27.87 -11.10 -4.60
N PRO A 215 -26.75 -10.56 -4.10
CA PRO A 215 -25.44 -11.21 -4.22
C PRO A 215 -25.46 -12.63 -3.64
N GLY A 216 -24.86 -13.59 -4.36
CA GLY A 216 -24.81 -14.99 -3.94
C GLY A 216 -26.15 -15.74 -4.02
N SER A 217 -27.23 -15.11 -4.47
CA SER A 217 -28.54 -15.77 -4.62
C SER A 217 -28.60 -16.69 -5.83
N LYS A 218 -29.57 -17.60 -5.83
CA LYS A 218 -29.78 -18.53 -6.95
C LYS A 218 -29.99 -17.83 -8.28
N ASP A 219 -30.72 -16.71 -8.29
CA ASP A 219 -31.01 -15.97 -9.52
C ASP A 219 -29.73 -15.33 -10.08
N GLN A 220 -28.91 -14.71 -9.21
CA GLN A 220 -27.63 -14.14 -9.59
C GLN A 220 -26.66 -15.19 -10.15
N LEU A 221 -26.49 -16.33 -9.46
CA LEU A 221 -25.59 -17.38 -9.93
C LEU A 221 -26.07 -18.04 -11.23
N LYS A 222 -27.39 -18.19 -11.41
CA LYS A 222 -27.95 -18.69 -12.67
C LYS A 222 -27.74 -17.73 -13.83
N GLU A 223 -27.81 -16.43 -13.58
CA GLU A 223 -27.54 -15.43 -14.60
C GLU A 223 -26.07 -15.48 -15.05
N VAL A 224 -25.13 -15.58 -14.10
CA VAL A 224 -23.71 -15.79 -14.43
C VAL A 224 -23.52 -17.09 -15.23
N TRP A 225 -24.16 -18.18 -14.80
CA TRP A 225 -24.13 -19.47 -15.51
C TRP A 225 -24.66 -19.39 -16.95
N GLU A 226 -25.69 -18.59 -17.19
CA GLU A 226 -26.25 -18.40 -18.53
C GLU A 226 -25.40 -17.46 -19.38
N GLU A 227 -25.10 -16.28 -18.86
CA GLU A 227 -24.54 -15.18 -19.64
C GLU A 227 -23.02 -15.20 -19.75
N THR A 228 -22.34 -15.65 -18.69
CA THR A 228 -20.88 -15.72 -18.65
C THR A 228 -20.40 -17.09 -19.11
N ASP A 229 -21.02 -18.17 -18.60
CA ASP A 229 -20.58 -19.54 -18.91
C ASP A 229 -21.23 -20.12 -20.18
N GLY A 230 -22.35 -19.54 -20.64
CA GLY A 230 -23.06 -19.99 -21.83
C GLY A 230 -23.77 -21.33 -21.63
N LEU A 231 -24.16 -21.67 -20.40
CA LEU A 231 -24.77 -22.94 -20.02
C LEU A 231 -26.30 -22.77 -19.81
N ASP A 232 -27.06 -23.86 -19.95
CA ASP A 232 -28.51 -23.82 -19.80
C ASP A 232 -28.90 -23.55 -18.33
N PRO A 233 -29.72 -22.51 -18.03
CA PRO A 233 -30.18 -22.21 -16.67
C PRO A 233 -30.92 -23.36 -15.98
N ASN A 234 -31.54 -24.27 -16.74
CA ASN A 234 -32.27 -25.41 -16.20
C ASN A 234 -31.35 -26.51 -15.67
N ASP A 235 -30.11 -26.56 -16.16
CA ASP A 235 -29.08 -27.52 -15.77
C ASP A 235 -28.14 -26.96 -14.69
N PHE A 236 -28.51 -25.82 -14.07
CA PHE A 236 -27.71 -25.20 -13.02
C PHE A 236 -27.42 -26.18 -11.87
N ASP A 237 -26.14 -26.44 -11.64
CA ASP A 237 -25.62 -27.28 -10.57
C ASP A 237 -24.59 -26.50 -9.75
N PRO A 238 -24.85 -26.20 -8.46
CA PRO A 238 -23.95 -25.42 -7.61
C PRO A 238 -22.52 -25.95 -7.58
N LYS A 239 -22.36 -27.28 -7.55
CA LYS A 239 -21.03 -27.90 -7.47
C LYS A 239 -20.22 -27.67 -8.75
N THR A 240 -20.87 -27.73 -9.90
CA THR A 240 -20.24 -27.44 -11.19
C THR A 240 -19.96 -25.95 -11.32
N PHE A 241 -20.89 -25.10 -10.87
CA PHE A 241 -20.70 -23.65 -10.82
C PHE A 241 -19.45 -23.26 -10.03
N PHE A 242 -19.29 -23.80 -8.81
CA PHE A 242 -18.12 -23.54 -7.96
C PHE A 242 -16.82 -23.90 -8.70
N LYS A 243 -16.74 -25.10 -9.27
CA LYS A 243 -15.52 -25.57 -9.97
C LYS A 243 -15.18 -24.76 -11.22
N LEU A 244 -16.17 -24.12 -11.82
CA LEU A 244 -15.97 -23.31 -13.02
C LEU A 244 -15.39 -21.94 -12.66
N HIS A 245 -15.69 -21.45 -11.45
CA HIS A 245 -15.28 -20.14 -10.96
C HIS A 245 -14.12 -20.19 -9.96
N ASP A 246 -13.74 -21.37 -9.49
CA ASP A 246 -12.42 -21.70 -8.92
C ASP A 246 -11.41 -21.73 -10.08
N THR A 247 -11.01 -20.52 -10.51
CA THR A 247 -10.24 -20.28 -11.73
C THR A 247 -8.81 -20.77 -11.61
N ASN A 248 -8.25 -20.74 -10.39
CA ASN A 248 -6.91 -21.22 -10.10
C ASN A 248 -6.87 -22.71 -9.70
N SER A 249 -8.04 -23.35 -9.52
CA SER A 249 -8.20 -24.76 -9.14
C SER A 249 -7.59 -25.13 -7.79
N ASP A 250 -7.55 -24.19 -6.85
CA ASP A 250 -7.03 -24.41 -5.50
C ASP A 250 -8.07 -25.03 -4.54
N GLY A 251 -9.33 -25.10 -4.97
CA GLY A 251 -10.44 -25.69 -4.23
C GLY A 251 -11.21 -24.70 -3.34
N PHE A 252 -10.92 -23.41 -3.45
CA PHE A 252 -11.57 -22.32 -2.74
C PHE A 252 -12.14 -21.31 -3.75
N LEU A 253 -13.08 -20.47 -3.28
CA LEU A 253 -13.42 -19.23 -3.96
C LEU A 253 -12.90 -18.08 -3.10
N ASP A 254 -11.94 -17.35 -3.64
CA ASP A 254 -11.40 -16.15 -2.99
C ASP A 254 -12.26 -14.91 -3.28
N GLU A 255 -11.84 -13.78 -2.74
CA GLU A 255 -12.54 -12.50 -2.91
C GLU A 255 -12.59 -12.02 -4.35
N GLN A 256 -11.53 -12.21 -5.13
CA GLN A 256 -11.44 -11.76 -6.51
C GLN A 256 -12.35 -12.61 -7.40
N GLU A 257 -12.37 -13.92 -7.15
CA GLU A 257 -13.25 -14.85 -7.82
C GLU A 257 -14.71 -14.56 -7.53
N LEU A 258 -15.06 -14.21 -6.29
CA LEU A 258 -16.41 -13.74 -5.94
C LEU A 258 -16.75 -12.40 -6.61
N GLU A 259 -15.85 -11.43 -6.53
CA GLU A 259 -16.02 -10.11 -7.14
C GLU A 259 -16.27 -10.20 -8.65
N ALA A 260 -15.61 -11.13 -9.34
CA ALA A 260 -15.82 -11.38 -10.75
C ALA A 260 -17.27 -11.78 -11.07
N LEU A 261 -17.94 -12.52 -10.17
CA LEU A 261 -19.35 -12.93 -10.33
C LEU A 261 -20.32 -11.74 -10.36
N PHE A 262 -19.95 -10.63 -9.71
CA PHE A 262 -20.83 -9.45 -9.60
C PHE A 262 -20.74 -8.53 -10.82
N THR A 263 -19.73 -8.70 -11.68
CA THR A 263 -19.50 -7.82 -12.84
C THR A 263 -20.75 -7.67 -13.71
N LYS A 264 -21.49 -8.76 -13.95
CA LYS A 264 -22.72 -8.75 -14.76
C LYS A 264 -23.87 -8.04 -14.07
N GLU A 265 -24.04 -8.24 -12.77
CA GLU A 265 -25.05 -7.54 -11.97
C GLU A 265 -24.79 -6.04 -11.93
N LEU A 266 -23.55 -5.64 -11.69
CA LEU A 266 -23.14 -4.22 -11.63
C LEU A 266 -23.29 -3.52 -12.98
N ALA A 267 -23.02 -4.22 -14.09
CA ALA A 267 -23.19 -3.68 -15.44
C ALA A 267 -24.65 -3.34 -15.80
N LYS A 268 -25.64 -3.79 -15.02
CA LYS A 268 -27.04 -3.36 -15.17
C LYS A 268 -27.25 -1.92 -14.68
N VAL A 269 -26.45 -1.49 -13.71
CA VAL A 269 -26.61 -0.20 -13.01
C VAL A 269 -25.60 0.82 -13.52
N TYR A 270 -24.37 0.40 -13.77
CA TYR A 270 -23.26 1.29 -14.08
C TYR A 270 -22.67 0.99 -15.47
N ASP A 271 -22.72 1.96 -16.39
CA ASP A 271 -22.01 1.96 -17.67
C ASP A 271 -20.94 3.07 -17.70
N PRO A 272 -19.65 2.75 -17.89
CA PRO A 272 -18.58 3.76 -18.00
C PRO A 272 -18.78 4.82 -19.10
N LYS A 273 -19.69 4.60 -20.04
CA LYS A 273 -20.02 5.54 -21.13
C LYS A 273 -21.09 6.57 -20.74
N ASN A 274 -21.80 6.33 -19.65
CA ASN A 274 -22.81 7.23 -19.12
C ASN A 274 -22.17 8.22 -18.15
N GLU A 275 -22.54 9.50 -18.25
CA GLU A 275 -21.98 10.54 -17.37
C GLU A 275 -22.59 10.48 -15.96
N GLU A 276 -23.77 9.89 -15.82
CA GLU A 276 -24.47 9.74 -14.54
C GLU A 276 -23.97 8.57 -13.69
N ASP A 277 -23.22 7.63 -14.29
CA ASP A 277 -22.77 6.42 -13.63
C ASP A 277 -21.37 6.61 -13.08
N ASP A 278 -21.24 6.53 -11.76
CA ASP A 278 -19.97 6.69 -11.07
C ASP A 278 -19.25 5.35 -10.93
N MET A 279 -18.08 5.23 -11.56
CA MET A 279 -17.29 4.01 -11.49
C MET A 279 -16.68 3.75 -10.11
N ALA A 280 -16.49 4.79 -9.29
CA ALA A 280 -16.08 4.61 -7.91
C ALA A 280 -17.22 4.02 -7.06
N GLU A 281 -18.45 4.45 -7.32
CA GLU A 281 -19.65 3.87 -6.70
C GLU A 281 -19.86 2.42 -7.12
N MET A 282 -19.63 2.08 -8.40
CA MET A 282 -19.66 0.69 -8.87
C MET A 282 -18.68 -0.21 -8.09
N GLU A 283 -17.46 0.26 -7.85
CA GLU A 283 -16.45 -0.50 -7.13
C GLU A 283 -16.83 -0.68 -5.66
N GLU A 284 -17.36 0.36 -5.02
CA GLU A 284 -17.89 0.25 -3.66
C GLU A 284 -19.05 -0.74 -3.58
N GLU A 285 -19.98 -0.69 -4.53
CA GLU A 285 -21.09 -1.64 -4.60
C GLU A 285 -20.56 -3.08 -4.74
N ARG A 286 -19.51 -3.29 -5.54
CA ARG A 286 -18.84 -4.59 -5.65
C ARG A 286 -18.31 -5.08 -4.31
N LEU A 287 -17.63 -4.21 -3.55
CA LEU A 287 -17.12 -4.54 -2.22
C LEU A 287 -18.25 -4.87 -1.24
N ARG A 288 -19.35 -4.11 -1.27
CA ARG A 288 -20.56 -4.42 -0.47
C ARG A 288 -21.16 -5.78 -0.82
N MET A 289 -21.24 -6.11 -2.10
CA MET A 289 -21.70 -7.43 -2.55
C MET A 289 -20.77 -8.55 -2.06
N ARG A 290 -19.45 -8.39 -2.18
CA ARG A 290 -18.45 -9.34 -1.68
C ARG A 290 -18.57 -9.54 -0.16
N GLU A 291 -18.56 -8.45 0.60
CA GLU A 291 -18.65 -8.49 2.06
C GLU A 291 -19.93 -9.17 2.53
N HIS A 292 -21.04 -8.88 1.85
CA HIS A 292 -22.30 -9.52 2.13
C HIS A 292 -22.20 -11.05 1.94
N VAL A 293 -21.70 -11.51 0.79
CA VAL A 293 -21.54 -12.96 0.51
C VAL A 293 -20.56 -13.62 1.48
N MET A 294 -19.40 -13.00 1.75
CA MET A 294 -18.44 -13.51 2.73
C MET A 294 -19.04 -13.57 4.13
N ASN A 295 -19.86 -12.60 4.52
CA ASN A 295 -20.52 -12.62 5.82
C ASN A 295 -21.50 -13.79 5.98
N GLU A 296 -22.21 -14.15 4.90
CA GLU A 296 -23.21 -15.21 4.92
C GLU A 296 -22.64 -16.62 4.70
N VAL A 297 -21.61 -16.75 3.86
CA VAL A 297 -21.13 -18.05 3.35
C VAL A 297 -19.86 -18.52 4.04
N ASP A 298 -18.87 -17.64 4.23
CA ASP A 298 -17.62 -17.97 4.93
C ASP A 298 -17.91 -18.09 6.44
N ILE A 299 -17.89 -19.33 6.95
CA ILE A 299 -18.27 -19.65 8.33
C ILE A 299 -17.07 -19.48 9.27
N ASN A 300 -15.88 -19.85 8.81
CA ASN A 300 -14.66 -19.88 9.62
C ASN A 300 -13.93 -18.52 9.63
N LYS A 301 -14.34 -17.58 8.76
CA LYS A 301 -13.79 -16.22 8.61
C LYS A 301 -12.33 -16.21 8.19
N ASP A 302 -11.95 -17.13 7.30
CA ASP A 302 -10.63 -17.19 6.69
C ASP A 302 -10.53 -16.48 5.33
N ARG A 303 -11.62 -15.83 4.88
CA ARG A 303 -11.73 -15.09 3.61
C ARG A 303 -11.61 -15.99 2.38
N LEU A 304 -11.83 -17.30 2.55
CA LEU A 304 -11.89 -18.28 1.47
C LEU A 304 -13.17 -19.11 1.62
N ILE A 305 -13.93 -19.24 0.54
CA ILE A 305 -15.14 -20.08 0.57
C ILE A 305 -14.79 -21.47 0.09
N THR A 306 -14.90 -22.45 0.98
CA THR A 306 -14.77 -23.85 0.59
C THR A 306 -16.00 -24.33 -0.20
N MET A 307 -15.83 -25.39 -0.99
CA MET A 307 -16.94 -26.10 -1.62
C MET A 307 -18.04 -26.52 -0.62
N GLU A 308 -17.65 -26.92 0.60
CA GLU A 308 -18.61 -27.34 1.63
C GLU A 308 -19.45 -26.16 2.12
N GLU A 309 -18.81 -25.02 2.41
CA GLU A 309 -19.49 -23.79 2.82
C GLU A 309 -20.43 -23.28 1.74
N PHE A 310 -19.95 -23.24 0.49
CA PHE A 310 -20.74 -22.84 -0.67
C PHE A 310 -22.00 -23.70 -0.84
N LEU A 311 -21.84 -25.03 -0.87
CA LEU A 311 -22.98 -25.94 -1.02
C LEU A 311 -23.98 -25.79 0.13
N LYS A 312 -23.49 -25.64 1.36
CA LYS A 312 -24.34 -25.41 2.52
C LYS A 312 -25.10 -24.08 2.44
N ALA A 313 -24.49 -23.03 1.88
CA ALA A 313 -25.17 -21.78 1.62
C ALA A 313 -26.30 -21.93 0.59
N THR A 314 -26.13 -22.77 -0.43
CA THR A 314 -27.19 -23.01 -1.43
C THR A 314 -28.42 -23.74 -0.89
N GLU A 315 -28.32 -24.35 0.29
CA GLU A 315 -29.45 -25.00 0.98
C GLU A 315 -30.25 -24.01 1.86
N LYS A 316 -29.72 -22.80 2.10
CA LYS A 316 -30.35 -21.79 2.94
C LYS A 316 -31.55 -21.15 2.24
N LYS A 317 -32.46 -20.58 3.03
CA LYS A 317 -33.67 -19.95 2.48
C LYS A 317 -33.30 -18.70 1.68
N GLU A 318 -32.34 -17.95 2.20
CA GLU A 318 -31.80 -16.71 1.65
C GLU A 318 -31.27 -16.90 0.22
N PHE A 319 -30.76 -18.10 -0.10
CA PHE A 319 -30.34 -18.44 -1.46
C PHE A 319 -31.51 -18.57 -2.45
N LEU A 320 -32.64 -19.16 -2.00
CA LEU A 320 -33.80 -19.48 -2.84
C LEU A 320 -34.82 -18.34 -2.91
N GLU A 321 -34.97 -17.61 -1.81
CA GLU A 321 -35.92 -16.52 -1.62
C GLU A 321 -35.19 -15.33 -1.00
N PRO A 322 -34.27 -14.69 -1.75
CA PRO A 322 -33.53 -13.54 -1.24
C PRO A 322 -34.43 -12.31 -1.08
N ASP A 323 -34.05 -11.43 -0.17
CA ASP A 323 -34.60 -10.07 -0.12
C ASP A 323 -34.13 -9.25 -1.33
N SER A 324 -34.77 -8.11 -1.59
CA SER A 324 -34.31 -7.20 -2.66
C SER A 324 -33.01 -6.53 -2.27
N TRP A 325 -32.02 -6.55 -3.17
CA TRP A 325 -30.79 -5.78 -3.00
C TRP A 325 -31.04 -4.29 -3.21
N GLU A 326 -30.65 -3.48 -2.23
CA GLU A 326 -30.68 -2.01 -2.30
C GLU A 326 -29.29 -1.49 -2.70
N THR A 327 -29.24 -0.92 -3.90
CA THR A 327 -28.09 -0.22 -4.49
C THR A 327 -27.75 1.06 -3.72
N LEU A 328 -26.48 1.48 -3.82
CA LEU A 328 -25.92 2.65 -3.15
C LEU A 328 -26.69 3.96 -3.42
N ASP A 329 -27.25 4.14 -4.63
CA ASP A 329 -28.06 5.31 -5.02
C ASP A 329 -29.23 5.63 -4.08
N LYS A 330 -29.75 4.62 -3.37
CA LYS A 330 -30.87 4.71 -2.43
C LYS A 330 -30.45 4.88 -0.98
N GLN A 331 -29.17 4.71 -0.68
CA GLN A 331 -28.63 4.76 0.68
C GLN A 331 -28.12 6.17 1.04
N GLN A 332 -28.27 6.53 2.31
CA GLN A 332 -27.67 7.74 2.83
C GLN A 332 -26.29 7.41 3.44
N LEU A 333 -25.22 7.78 2.74
CA LEU A 333 -23.84 7.44 3.11
C LEU A 333 -23.25 8.34 4.21
N PHE A 334 -23.69 9.58 4.29
CA PHE A 334 -23.24 10.55 5.27
C PHE A 334 -24.38 11.46 5.74
N THR A 335 -24.20 12.03 6.94
CA THR A 335 -25.11 13.04 7.49
C THR A 335 -24.66 14.46 7.14
N GLU A 336 -25.58 15.43 7.26
CA GLU A 336 -25.23 16.84 7.05
C GLU A 336 -24.20 17.32 8.08
N GLU A 337 -24.24 16.78 9.31
CA GLU A 337 -23.24 17.05 10.34
C GLU A 337 -21.84 16.56 9.92
N GLU A 338 -21.74 15.35 9.38
CA GLU A 338 -20.48 14.79 8.89
C GLU A 338 -19.92 15.59 7.71
N LEU A 339 -20.78 15.97 6.76
CA LEU A 339 -20.37 16.83 5.65
C LEU A 339 -19.84 18.17 6.17
N LYS A 340 -20.50 18.78 7.15
CA LYS A 340 -20.05 20.05 7.73
C LYS A 340 -18.69 19.92 8.43
N GLU A 341 -18.46 18.83 9.16
CA GLU A 341 -17.16 18.54 9.77
C GLU A 341 -16.07 18.36 8.70
N PHE A 342 -16.40 17.64 7.62
CA PHE A 342 -15.53 17.47 6.46
C PHE A 342 -15.19 18.82 5.80
N GLU A 343 -16.18 19.67 5.51
CA GLU A 343 -15.98 21.00 4.93
C GLU A 343 -15.11 21.89 5.84
N GLN A 344 -15.30 21.80 7.16
CA GLN A 344 -14.46 22.51 8.12
C GLN A 344 -13.01 22.02 8.07
N HIS A 345 -12.79 20.71 7.96
CA HIS A 345 -11.48 20.12 7.83
C HIS A 345 -10.79 20.57 6.52
N ILE A 346 -11.49 20.53 5.38
CA ILE A 346 -10.99 21.04 4.09
C ILE A 346 -10.60 22.52 4.20
N SER A 347 -11.47 23.37 4.76
CA SER A 347 -11.18 24.79 4.93
C SER A 347 -9.95 25.04 5.80
N ASN A 348 -9.77 24.26 6.88
CA ASN A 348 -8.58 24.36 7.71
C ASN A 348 -7.31 23.98 6.93
N GLN A 349 -7.36 22.88 6.16
CA GLN A 349 -6.23 22.44 5.34
C GLN A 349 -5.89 23.45 4.24
N GLU A 350 -6.88 24.03 3.56
CA GLU A 350 -6.66 25.08 2.56
C GLU A 350 -5.99 26.32 3.17
N ASN A 351 -6.42 26.74 4.36
CA ASN A 351 -5.81 27.85 5.08
C ASN A 351 -4.35 27.55 5.47
N GLU A 352 -4.04 26.32 5.87
CA GLU A 352 -2.66 25.89 6.15
C GLU A 352 -1.80 25.87 4.89
N LEU A 353 -2.32 25.34 3.78
CA LEU A 353 -1.65 25.32 2.50
C LEU A 353 -1.42 26.73 1.96
N GLN A 354 -2.38 27.64 2.12
CA GLN A 354 -2.24 29.03 1.73
C GLN A 354 -1.12 29.72 2.52
N LYS A 355 -1.06 29.53 3.85
CA LYS A 355 0.04 30.06 4.67
C LYS A 355 1.39 29.49 4.21
N LYS A 356 1.47 28.19 3.95
CA LYS A 356 2.70 27.54 3.45
C LYS A 356 3.11 28.10 2.08
N ALA A 357 2.15 28.33 1.18
CA ALA A 357 2.38 28.93 -0.13
C ALA A 357 2.87 30.37 -0.04
N GLU A 358 2.29 31.18 0.86
CA GLU A 358 2.75 32.55 1.13
C GLU A 358 4.18 32.57 1.67
N ASP A 359 4.51 31.67 2.60
CA ASP A 359 5.85 31.56 3.14
C ASP A 359 6.88 31.07 2.11
N LEU A 360 6.51 30.11 1.25
CA LEU A 360 7.32 29.70 0.12
C LEU A 360 7.55 30.84 -0.88
N ASN A 361 6.53 31.65 -1.14
CA ASN A 361 6.68 32.81 -2.02
C ASN A 361 7.65 33.85 -1.43
N LYS A 362 7.57 34.13 -0.11
CA LYS A 362 8.55 34.99 0.58
C LYS A 362 9.97 34.42 0.51
N GLN A 363 10.14 33.12 0.71
CA GLN A 363 11.45 32.46 0.58
C GLN A 363 12.00 32.56 -0.84
N ARG A 364 11.15 32.40 -1.86
CA ARG A 364 11.52 32.58 -3.26
C ARG A 364 11.98 34.01 -3.56
N GLU A 365 11.25 35.02 -3.06
CA GLU A 365 11.62 36.43 -3.22
C GLU A 365 12.96 36.74 -2.55
N GLU A 366 13.22 36.19 -1.36
CA GLU A 366 14.49 36.35 -0.64
C GLU A 366 15.66 35.69 -1.39
N LEU A 367 15.47 34.46 -1.88
CA LEU A 367 16.49 33.78 -2.70
C LEU A 367 16.79 34.54 -3.99
N GLN A 368 15.77 35.12 -4.63
CA GLN A 368 15.96 35.96 -5.81
C GLN A 368 16.82 37.19 -5.49
N ARG A 369 16.56 37.86 -4.35
CA ARG A 369 17.40 39.00 -3.92
C ARG A 369 18.84 38.59 -3.68
N GLN A 370 19.07 37.46 -2.99
CA GLN A 370 20.42 36.94 -2.77
C GLN A 370 21.14 36.59 -4.08
N GLN A 371 20.41 36.05 -5.06
CA GLN A 371 20.96 35.77 -6.39
C GLN A 371 21.36 37.05 -7.13
N ASP A 372 20.51 38.09 -7.08
CA ASP A 372 20.78 39.39 -7.70
C ASP A 372 22.00 40.07 -7.03
N GLU A 373 22.11 40.01 -5.70
CA GLU A 373 23.27 40.52 -4.95
C GLU A 373 24.58 39.79 -5.31
N LEU A 374 24.53 38.45 -5.42
CA LEU A 374 25.69 37.64 -5.79
C LEU A 374 26.14 37.93 -7.23
N GLN A 375 25.18 38.16 -8.14
CA GLN A 375 25.47 38.54 -9.52
C GLN A 375 26.12 39.93 -9.58
N ALA A 376 25.61 40.91 -8.82
CA ALA A 376 26.21 42.24 -8.73
C ALA A 376 27.65 42.19 -8.18
N GLN A 377 27.90 41.40 -7.12
CA GLN A 377 29.26 41.19 -6.59
C GLN A 377 30.20 40.57 -7.63
N LYS A 378 29.71 39.60 -8.42
CA LYS A 378 30.49 38.97 -9.49
C LYS A 378 30.86 39.97 -10.59
N GLU A 379 29.94 40.84 -10.98
CA GLU A 379 30.18 41.90 -11.97
C GLU A 379 31.19 42.94 -11.46
N GLU A 380 31.07 43.36 -10.20
CA GLU A 380 32.03 44.28 -9.57
C GLU A 380 33.44 43.68 -9.52
N LEU A 381 33.56 42.42 -9.10
CA LEU A 381 34.85 41.72 -9.08
C LEU A 381 35.47 41.62 -10.48
N GLN A 382 34.65 41.34 -11.50
CA GLN A 382 35.10 41.27 -12.89
C GLN A 382 35.61 42.62 -13.41
N GLN A 383 34.94 43.72 -13.05
CA GLN A 383 35.40 45.07 -13.37
C GLN A 383 36.73 45.39 -12.67
N VAL A 384 36.89 45.05 -11.40
CA VAL A 384 38.14 45.26 -10.65
C VAL A 384 39.30 44.49 -11.28
N VAL A 385 39.07 43.23 -11.69
CA VAL A 385 40.07 42.41 -12.40
C VAL A 385 40.48 43.05 -13.72
N GLN A 386 39.53 43.52 -14.54
CA GLN A 386 39.84 44.23 -15.79
C GLN A 386 40.63 45.52 -15.57
N GLN A 387 40.29 46.30 -14.54
CA GLN A 387 41.03 47.52 -14.21
C GLN A 387 42.47 47.21 -13.77
N MET A 388 42.68 46.14 -12.98
CA MET A 388 44.02 45.68 -12.62
C MET A 388 44.84 45.25 -13.85
N GLU A 389 44.24 44.53 -14.80
CA GLU A 389 44.91 44.17 -16.05
C GLU A 389 45.29 45.40 -16.88
N GLN A 390 44.40 46.37 -17.03
CA GLN A 390 44.69 47.63 -17.73
C GLN A 390 45.82 48.42 -17.06
N LYS A 391 45.81 48.50 -15.71
CA LYS A 391 46.86 49.18 -14.95
C LYS A 391 48.21 48.49 -15.08
N LYS A 392 48.23 47.15 -15.18
CA LYS A 392 49.42 46.35 -15.45
C LYS A 392 49.99 46.62 -16.85
N ILE A 393 49.13 46.82 -17.86
CA ILE A 393 49.54 47.18 -19.23
C ILE A 393 50.07 48.63 -19.28
N GLN A 394 49.49 49.54 -18.50
CA GLN A 394 49.85 50.97 -18.49
C GLN A 394 51.14 51.28 -17.68
N GLN A 395 51.51 50.44 -16.72
CA GLN A 395 52.76 50.58 -15.95
C GLN A 395 54.03 50.02 -16.63
N GLY A 396 53.93 49.46 -17.85
CA GLY A 396 55.11 49.15 -18.66
C GLY A 396 56.12 48.19 -18.00
N LEU A 397 55.66 47.04 -17.51
CA LEU A 397 56.56 45.90 -17.25
C LEU A 397 56.60 45.01 -18.52
N PRO A 398 57.79 44.71 -19.09
CA PRO A 398 57.91 43.86 -20.27
C PRO A 398 57.55 42.40 -19.93
N PRO A 399 57.21 41.57 -20.93
CA PRO A 399 56.73 40.21 -20.71
C PRO A 399 57.86 39.31 -20.18
N SER A 400 57.61 38.57 -19.10
CA SER A 400 58.51 37.47 -18.71
C SER A 400 58.31 36.30 -19.67
N GLY A 401 59.42 35.84 -20.24
CA GLY A 401 59.51 34.86 -21.33
C GLY A 401 59.26 33.38 -20.95
N PRO A 402 59.57 32.43 -21.86
CA PRO A 402 58.92 31.11 -21.95
C PRO A 402 59.34 30.03 -20.94
N ASN A 403 60.15 30.33 -19.91
CA ASN A 403 60.57 29.33 -18.92
C ASN A 403 60.39 29.89 -17.51
N GLY A 404 59.33 29.43 -16.83
CA GLY A 404 59.08 29.73 -15.43
C GLY A 404 60.19 29.16 -14.54
N GLU A 405 60.82 30.04 -13.76
CA GLU A 405 61.46 29.74 -12.47
C GLU A 405 61.97 31.07 -11.88
N LEU A 406 61.42 31.49 -10.74
CA LEU A 406 61.99 32.57 -9.93
C LEU A 406 62.62 31.93 -8.68
N LYS A 407 63.96 31.94 -8.65
CA LYS A 407 64.79 31.65 -7.48
C LYS A 407 64.65 32.76 -6.44
N PHE A 408 64.26 32.40 -5.22
CA PHE A 408 64.49 33.21 -4.02
C PHE A 408 65.79 32.74 -3.34
N HIS A 409 66.62 33.67 -2.85
CA HIS A 409 67.36 33.52 -1.58
C HIS A 409 67.88 34.89 -1.04
N PRO A 410 68.06 35.06 0.29
CA PRO A 410 68.01 36.32 1.04
C PRO A 410 69.36 36.79 1.63
N PRO A 411 69.40 37.98 2.28
CA PRO A 411 70.19 38.22 3.50
C PRO A 411 69.39 39.01 4.57
N GLY A 412 69.23 38.69 5.86
CA GLY A 412 70.09 38.05 6.88
C GLY A 412 71.13 39.06 7.43
N GLU A 413 71.31 39.39 8.72
CA GLU A 413 70.65 39.08 10.01
C GLU A 413 71.36 39.86 11.17
N GLN A 414 70.71 40.00 12.35
CA GLN A 414 71.22 40.23 13.75
C GLN A 414 71.41 41.67 14.30
N SER A 415 71.09 41.99 15.59
CA SER A 415 70.92 41.15 16.80
C SER A 415 70.00 41.72 17.93
N VAL A 416 69.14 40.84 18.46
CA VAL A 416 68.70 40.52 19.86
C VAL A 416 69.12 41.38 21.07
N GLN A 417 68.15 41.71 21.97
CA GLN A 417 68.10 41.38 23.42
C GLN A 417 66.82 41.94 24.10
N ASN A 418 65.91 41.05 24.55
CA ASN A 418 65.61 40.62 25.93
C ASN A 418 64.60 41.49 26.71
N VAL A 419 63.42 40.90 26.99
CA VAL A 419 62.64 41.15 28.22
C VAL A 419 62.01 39.81 28.68
N ASP A 420 62.34 39.45 29.92
CA ASP A 420 61.86 38.36 30.79
C ASP A 420 60.40 38.61 31.34
N PRO A 421 59.80 37.76 32.20
CA PRO A 421 59.49 36.35 31.92
C PRO A 421 58.13 35.86 32.55
N HIS A 422 57.69 34.68 32.08
CA HIS A 422 57.11 33.57 32.86
C HIS A 422 55.61 33.48 33.29
N PRO A 423 55.10 32.23 33.45
CA PRO A 423 53.80 31.75 32.92
C PRO A 423 53.07 30.71 33.87
N VAL A 424 52.36 29.74 33.26
CA VAL A 424 51.84 28.41 33.74
C VAL A 424 50.32 28.38 33.99
N GLY A 425 49.53 27.43 33.50
CA GLY A 425 49.84 26.14 32.86
C GLY A 425 48.64 25.50 32.16
N GLY A 426 48.89 24.42 31.43
CA GLY A 426 47.90 23.68 30.65
C GLY A 426 47.29 22.46 31.35
N ASN A 427 46.24 21.92 30.74
CA ASN A 427 46.01 20.50 30.48
C ASN A 427 44.63 20.31 29.80
N LEU A 428 44.59 19.49 28.75
CA LEU A 428 43.40 18.78 28.21
C LEU A 428 42.90 17.73 29.25
N PRO A 429 41.82 16.93 29.04
CA PRO A 429 40.57 17.07 28.25
C PRO A 429 39.30 16.61 29.05
N LEU A 430 38.06 17.03 28.71
CA LEU A 430 36.79 16.47 29.27
C LEU A 430 35.66 16.62 28.23
N THR A 431 34.94 15.57 27.78
CA THR A 431 33.79 14.84 28.39
C THR A 431 32.53 15.66 28.66
N GLY A 432 31.37 15.04 28.44
CA GLY A 432 30.05 15.68 28.36
C GLY A 432 29.34 16.00 29.68
N GLY A 433 28.09 16.46 29.50
CA GLY A 433 27.09 16.81 30.53
C GLY A 433 26.02 17.69 29.86
N HIS A 434 24.81 17.19 29.57
CA HIS A 434 23.67 17.04 30.48
C HIS A 434 23.36 18.32 31.28
N MET A 435 22.23 18.96 30.92
CA MET A 435 21.64 20.07 31.66
C MET A 435 20.65 19.54 32.72
N PRO A 436 20.60 20.14 33.93
CA PRO A 436 19.67 19.75 34.97
C PRO A 436 18.35 20.55 34.94
N VAL A 437 17.29 19.84 35.31
CA VAL A 437 15.96 20.32 35.70
C VAL A 437 16.04 20.88 37.13
N GLN A 438 15.40 22.03 37.38
CA GLN A 438 15.15 22.55 38.74
C GLN A 438 13.71 22.27 39.16
N GLU A 439 13.60 21.53 40.26
CA GLU A 439 12.39 21.24 41.01
C GLU A 439 12.30 22.20 42.21
N VAL A 440 11.12 22.76 42.44
CA VAL A 440 10.80 23.58 43.63
C VAL A 440 9.89 22.76 44.54
N GLN A 441 10.35 22.55 45.77
CA GLN A 441 9.66 21.88 46.87
C GLN A 441 8.47 22.70 47.42
N LYS A 442 7.45 21.98 47.92
CA LYS A 442 6.83 22.28 49.22
C LYS A 442 6.12 21.06 49.80
N GLU A 443 6.47 20.75 51.04
CA GLU A 443 5.90 19.74 51.94
C GLU A 443 4.49 20.08 52.42
N GLY A 444 3.76 19.08 52.96
CA GLY A 444 2.84 19.32 54.08
C GLY A 444 1.56 18.49 54.16
N ALA A 445 1.70 17.25 54.64
CA ALA A 445 0.76 16.32 55.29
C ALA A 445 -0.72 16.66 55.61
N THR A 446 -1.50 15.56 55.62
CA THR A 446 -2.75 15.17 56.36
C THR A 446 -3.85 14.76 55.37
N GLY A 447 -4.61 13.67 55.49
CA GLY A 447 -4.79 12.60 56.47
C GLY A 447 -6.21 12.02 56.26
N ALA A 448 -6.31 10.69 56.31
CA ALA A 448 -7.51 9.87 56.60
C ALA A 448 -8.69 9.74 55.61
N GLU A 449 -8.96 8.46 55.28
CA GLU A 449 -10.24 7.72 55.24
C GLU A 449 -11.50 8.37 54.61
N GLN A 450 -12.12 7.69 53.63
CA GLN A 450 -13.29 6.84 53.90
C GLN A 450 -13.85 6.16 52.63
N SER A 451 -14.17 4.89 52.81
CA SER A 451 -15.03 4.01 52.03
C SER A 451 -16.52 4.38 52.12
N ASN A 452 -17.28 4.24 51.03
CA ASN A 452 -18.65 3.66 50.93
C ASN A 452 -19.18 3.85 49.49
N LEU A 453 -19.56 2.79 48.75
CA LEU A 453 -20.85 2.07 48.77
C LEU A 453 -22.07 2.95 48.44
N HIS A 454 -22.57 2.77 47.20
CA HIS A 454 -23.96 2.59 46.70
C HIS A 454 -25.16 3.23 47.44
N PRO A 455 -26.30 3.48 46.75
CA PRO A 455 -27.00 2.58 45.81
C PRO A 455 -26.99 3.01 44.35
#